data_AF-A0A933LM62-F1
#
_entry.id   AF-A0A933LM62-F1
#
_cell.length_a   1.000
_cell.length_b   1.000
_cell.length_c   1.000
_cell.angle_alpha   90.00
_cell.angle_beta   90.00
_cell.angle_gamma   90.00
#
_symmetry.space_group_name_H-M   'P 1'
#
loop_
_entity.id
_entity.type
_entity.pdbx_description
1 polymer ?
#
loop_
_entity_poly.entity_id
_entity_poly.type
_entity_poly.pdbx_seq_one_letter_code
_entity_poly.pdbx_strand_id
1 'polypeptide(L)'
;MVNRLMTAVATAALALGLIASPALAGQCPLLIKQIADATGNRLDAAGNQAKALAAEAQKLHDEAVKMKEPAKHAESVKKAQEAAKAIGLTLKMK
;
A
#
# COMPACT_ATOMS: atom_id res chain seq x y z
N MET A 1 10.82 -14.01 30.11
CA MET A 1 10.64 -12.60 29.68
C MET A 1 10.42 -12.60 28.18
N VAL A 2 9.20 -12.33 27.72
CA VAL A 2 8.83 -12.41 26.29
C VAL A 2 9.08 -11.04 25.65
N ASN A 3 9.92 -11.03 24.61
CA ASN A 3 10.30 -9.86 23.83
C ASN A 3 9.06 -9.28 23.11
N ARG A 4 8.44 -8.24 23.68
CA ARG A 4 7.31 -7.55 23.06
C ARG A 4 7.85 -6.45 22.15
N LEU A 5 8.07 -6.82 20.90
CA LEU A 5 8.35 -5.92 19.79
C LEU A 5 7.24 -4.86 19.74
N MET A 6 7.64 -3.60 19.88
CA MET A 6 6.74 -2.45 19.99
C MET A 6 5.89 -2.28 18.74
N THR A 7 4.58 -2.44 18.90
CA THR A 7 3.55 -2.00 17.96
C THR A 7 3.55 -0.46 17.91
N ALA A 8 4.39 0.12 17.06
CA ALA A 8 4.38 1.56 16.80
C ALA A 8 3.21 1.91 15.85
N VAL A 9 2.04 2.12 16.44
CA VAL A 9 0.87 2.73 15.78
C VAL A 9 1.21 4.19 15.51
N ALA A 10 1.68 4.50 14.30
CA ALA A 10 1.74 5.87 13.81
C ALA A 10 0.49 6.12 12.96
N THR A 11 -0.43 6.88 13.53
CA THR A 11 -1.65 7.40 12.90
C THR A 11 -1.27 8.47 11.88
N ALA A 12 -1.62 8.26 10.61
CA ALA A 12 -1.62 9.31 9.59
C ALA A 12 -2.95 9.27 8.84
N ALA A 13 -3.65 10.40 8.89
CA ALA A 13 -4.98 10.59 8.36
C ALA A 13 -5.01 10.51 6.82
N LEU A 14 -6.07 9.92 6.32
CA LEU A 14 -6.40 9.74 4.92
C LEU A 14 -6.62 11.11 4.23
N ALA A 15 -5.61 11.64 3.54
CA ALA A 15 -5.75 12.82 2.71
C ALA A 15 -6.27 12.41 1.31
N LEU A 16 -7.56 12.71 1.07
CA LEU A 16 -8.21 12.61 -0.23
C LEU A 16 -7.71 13.75 -1.12
N GLY A 17 -6.94 13.44 -2.16
CA GLY A 17 -6.48 14.44 -3.13
C GLY A 17 -5.22 14.02 -3.88
N LEU A 18 -5.27 12.90 -4.61
CA LEU A 18 -4.15 12.45 -5.44
C LEU A 18 -4.14 13.21 -6.77
N ILE A 19 -3.66 14.44 -6.75
CA ILE A 19 -3.09 15.05 -7.97
C ILE A 19 -1.84 14.22 -8.26
N ALA A 20 -1.74 13.61 -9.46
CA ALA A 20 -0.60 12.78 -9.86
C ALA A 20 0.68 13.62 -9.91
N SER A 21 1.27 13.84 -8.75
CA SER A 21 2.52 14.56 -8.56
C SER A 21 3.69 13.56 -8.61
N PRO A 22 4.91 14.01 -8.96
CA PRO A 22 6.12 13.19 -8.89
C PRO A 22 6.33 12.50 -7.53
N ALA A 23 5.75 13.05 -6.46
CA ALA A 23 5.76 12.46 -5.13
C ALA A 23 5.09 11.08 -5.08
N LEU A 24 4.05 10.82 -5.88
CA LEU A 24 3.35 9.53 -5.88
C LEU A 24 4.20 8.39 -6.46
N ALA A 25 5.08 8.68 -7.43
CA ALA A 25 5.89 7.65 -8.09
C ALA A 25 6.81 6.93 -7.09
N GLY A 26 7.36 7.67 -6.11
CA GLY A 26 8.16 7.11 -5.02
C GLY A 26 7.35 6.53 -3.85
N GLN A 27 6.06 6.85 -3.74
CA GLN A 27 5.20 6.37 -2.67
C GLN A 27 4.65 4.97 -2.94
N CYS A 28 4.35 4.61 -4.20
CA CYS A 28 3.74 3.31 -4.54
C CYS A 28 4.53 2.11 -3.95
N PRO A 29 5.86 1.99 -4.14
CA PRO A 29 6.62 0.86 -3.60
C PRO A 29 6.58 0.78 -2.08
N LEU A 30 6.60 1.94 -1.41
CA LEU A 30 6.56 2.04 0.04
C LEU A 30 5.21 1.60 0.61
N LEU A 31 4.10 1.96 -0.04
CA LEU A 31 2.75 1.55 0.37
C LEU A 31 2.53 0.05 0.15
N ILE A 32 2.94 -0.48 -1.01
CA ILE A 32 2.85 -1.91 -1.35
C ILE A 32 3.64 -2.74 -0.33
N LYS A 33 4.85 -2.30 0.01
CA LYS A 33 5.68 -3.00 1.01
C LYS A 33 5.01 -3.05 2.39
N GLN A 34 4.38 -1.96 2.85
CA GLN A 34 3.65 -1.95 4.13
C GLN A 34 2.53 -3.00 4.15
N ILE A 35 1.82 -3.21 3.04
CA ILE A 35 0.78 -4.23 2.95
C ILE A 35 1.40 -5.63 2.95
N ALA A 36 2.47 -5.85 2.19
CA ALA A 36 3.18 -7.13 2.16
C ALA A 36 3.68 -7.52 3.57
N ASP A 37 4.29 -6.57 4.29
CA ASP A 37 4.77 -6.77 5.66
C ASP A 37 3.61 -7.07 6.63
N ALA A 38 2.48 -6.37 6.50
CA ALA A 38 1.29 -6.59 7.34
C ALA A 38 0.52 -7.88 7.02
N THR A 39 0.71 -8.44 5.83
CA THR A 39 0.00 -9.65 5.37
C THR A 39 0.87 -10.90 5.33
N GLY A 40 2.19 -10.80 5.53
CA GLY A 40 3.15 -11.90 5.36
C GLY A 40 2.70 -13.21 6.01
N ASN A 41 2.24 -13.15 7.26
CA ASN A 41 1.77 -14.31 8.03
C ASN A 41 0.24 -14.45 8.08
N ARG A 42 -0.52 -13.61 7.37
CA ARG A 42 -1.98 -13.70 7.32
C ARG A 42 -2.42 -14.72 6.27
N LEU A 43 -3.16 -15.73 6.72
CA LEU A 43 -3.74 -16.80 5.90
C LEU A 43 -5.27 -16.72 5.81
N ASP A 44 -5.87 -15.77 6.53
CA ASP A 44 -7.30 -15.49 6.50
C ASP A 44 -7.74 -14.78 5.21
N ALA A 45 -9.05 -14.79 4.93
CA ALA A 45 -9.62 -14.24 3.70
C ALA A 45 -9.25 -12.76 3.47
N ALA A 46 -9.24 -11.95 4.53
CA ALA A 46 -8.86 -10.54 4.43
C ALA A 46 -7.37 -10.37 4.11
N GLY A 47 -6.51 -11.20 4.69
CA GLY A 47 -5.09 -11.27 4.34
C GLY A 47 -4.86 -11.64 2.87
N ASN A 48 -5.58 -12.64 2.36
CA ASN A 48 -5.49 -13.06 0.96
C ASN A 48 -6.01 -11.98 -0.01
N GLN A 49 -7.11 -11.32 0.34
CA GLN A 49 -7.63 -10.18 -0.42
C GLN A 49 -6.63 -9.02 -0.48
N ALA A 50 -6.01 -8.66 0.66
CA ALA A 50 -5.01 -7.60 0.68
C ALA A 50 -3.74 -7.95 -0.11
N LYS A 51 -3.30 -9.22 -0.08
CA LYS A 51 -2.20 -9.70 -0.95
C LYS A 51 -2.53 -9.56 -2.44
N ALA A 52 -3.75 -9.92 -2.84
CA ALA A 52 -4.19 -9.77 -4.23
C ALA A 52 -4.23 -8.30 -4.67
N LEU A 53 -4.80 -7.43 -3.84
CA LEU A 53 -4.86 -5.98 -4.10
C LEU A 53 -3.47 -5.33 -4.11
N ALA A 54 -2.54 -5.78 -3.26
CA ALA A 54 -1.14 -5.33 -3.29
C ALA A 54 -0.43 -5.77 -4.58
N ALA A 55 -0.70 -6.98 -5.08
CA ALA A 55 -0.17 -7.43 -6.36
C ALA A 55 -0.73 -6.63 -7.54
N GLU A 56 -2.02 -6.26 -7.52
CA GLU A 56 -2.60 -5.33 -8.50
C GLU A 56 -1.95 -3.94 -8.42
N ALA A 57 -1.74 -3.42 -7.21
CA ALA A 57 -1.03 -2.15 -7.00
C ALA A 57 0.39 -2.19 -7.58
N GLN A 58 1.11 -3.29 -7.40
CA GLN A 58 2.44 -3.48 -7.99
C GLN A 58 2.40 -3.49 -9.51
N LYS A 59 1.46 -4.22 -10.12
CA LYS A 59 1.29 -4.23 -11.58
C LYS A 59 1.05 -2.83 -12.14
N LEU A 60 0.16 -2.06 -11.51
CA LEU A 60 -0.13 -0.68 -11.92
C LEU A 60 1.10 0.23 -11.79
N HIS A 61 1.91 0.05 -10.75
CA HIS A 61 3.18 0.76 -10.63
C HIS A 61 4.17 0.37 -11.75
N ASP A 62 4.34 -0.93 -12.01
CA ASP A 62 5.23 -1.42 -13.05
C ASP A 62 4.81 -0.92 -14.44
N GLU A 63 3.50 -0.91 -14.70
CA GLU A 63 2.93 -0.34 -15.93
C GLU A 63 3.15 1.17 -16.02
N ALA A 64 2.98 1.91 -14.92
CA ALA A 64 3.26 3.34 -14.86
C ALA A 64 4.72 3.65 -15.22
N VAL A 65 5.66 2.88 -14.66
CA VAL A 65 7.10 3.01 -14.93
C VAL A 65 7.43 2.63 -16.37
N LYS A 66 6.93 1.48 -16.83
CA LYS A 66 7.22 0.95 -18.17
C LYS A 66 6.69 1.86 -19.28
N MET A 67 5.47 2.36 -19.10
CA MET A 67 4.78 3.16 -20.13
C MET A 67 4.97 4.66 -19.94
N LYS A 68 5.68 5.10 -18.88
CA LYS A 68 5.81 6.50 -18.46
C LYS A 68 4.45 7.17 -18.29
N GLU A 69 3.49 6.44 -17.73
CA GLU A 69 2.10 6.86 -17.52
C GLU A 69 1.86 7.25 -16.05
N PRO A 70 2.00 8.53 -15.67
CA PRO A 70 1.94 8.94 -14.27
C PRO A 70 0.56 8.73 -13.63
N ALA A 71 -0.51 8.68 -14.44
CA ALA A 71 -1.86 8.42 -13.97
C ALA A 71 -2.00 7.05 -13.28
N LYS A 72 -1.26 6.03 -13.74
CA LYS A 72 -1.29 4.69 -13.16
C LYS A 72 -0.67 4.62 -11.76
N HIS A 73 0.14 5.60 -11.36
CA HIS A 73 0.57 5.73 -9.96
C HIS A 73 -0.60 6.04 -9.03
N ALA A 74 -1.57 6.85 -9.45
CA ALA A 74 -2.75 7.13 -8.64
C ALA A 74 -3.61 5.86 -8.46
N GLU A 75 -3.75 5.04 -9.51
CA GLU A 75 -4.45 3.76 -9.43
C GLU A 75 -3.72 2.75 -8.53
N SER A 76 -2.39 2.67 -8.63
CA SER A 76 -1.56 1.86 -7.74
C SER A 76 -1.75 2.24 -6.27
N VAL A 77 -1.71 3.53 -5.94
CA VAL A 77 -1.96 4.04 -4.58
C VAL A 77 -3.38 3.71 -4.13
N LYS A 78 -4.39 3.85 -4.99
CA LYS A 78 -5.77 3.48 -4.67
C LYS A 78 -5.90 2.01 -4.29
N LYS A 79 -5.32 1.11 -5.10
CA LYS A 79 -5.31 -0.33 -4.80
C LYS A 79 -4.58 -0.66 -3.51
N ALA A 80 -3.47 0.02 -3.22
CA ALA A 80 -2.78 -0.11 -1.95
C ALA A 80 -3.66 0.33 -0.77
N GLN A 81 -4.40 1.43 -0.89
CA GLN A 81 -5.35 1.86 0.14
C GLN A 81 -6.51 0.88 0.33
N GLU A 82 -7.04 0.29 -0.74
CA GLU A 82 -8.07 -0.75 -0.67
C GLU A 82 -7.56 -2.00 0.06
N ALA A 83 -6.34 -2.43 -0.26
CA ALA A 83 -5.66 -3.52 0.45
C ALA A 83 -5.54 -3.21 1.95
N ALA A 84 -5.09 -2.01 2.29
CA ALA A 84 -4.91 -1.58 3.67
C ALA A 84 -6.24 -1.56 4.44
N LYS A 85 -7.32 -1.08 3.81
CA LYS A 85 -8.68 -1.11 4.38
C LYS A 85 -9.14 -2.54 4.67
N ALA A 86 -8.89 -3.49 3.77
CA ALA A 86 -9.31 -4.88 3.95
C ALA A 86 -8.70 -5.52 5.22
N ILE A 87 -7.51 -5.09 5.64
CA ILE A 87 -6.81 -5.61 6.82
C ILE A 87 -6.79 -4.66 8.01
N GLY A 88 -7.47 -3.51 7.93
CA GLY A 88 -7.45 -2.48 8.98
C GLY A 88 -6.10 -1.80 9.18
N LEU A 89 -5.24 -1.78 8.15
CA LEU A 89 -3.92 -1.14 8.19
C LEU A 89 -4.04 0.36 7.86
N THR A 90 -3.39 1.20 8.66
CA THR A 90 -3.16 2.61 8.30
C THR A 90 -1.83 2.75 7.59
N LEU A 91 -1.86 3.28 6.37
CA LEU A 91 -0.68 3.46 5.53
C LEU A 91 0.10 4.72 5.93
N LYS A 92 1.42 4.60 6.00
CA LYS A 92 2.33 5.75 6.18
C LYS A 92 2.73 6.27 4.81
N MET A 93 2.37 7.51 4.51
CA MET A 93 2.81 8.22 3.31
C MET A 93 4.10 9.00 3.59
N LYS A 94 4.92 9.21 2.56
CA LYS A 94 6.16 9.99 2.63
C LYS A 94 5.89 11.46 2.32
#